data_AF-A0A2W7RA47-F1
#
_entry.id   AF-A0A2W7RA47-F1
#
_cell.length_a   1.000
_cell.length_b   1.000
_cell.length_c   1.000
_cell.angle_alpha   90.00
_cell.angle_beta   90.00
_cell.angle_gamma   90.00
#
_symmetry.space_group_name_H-M   'P 1'
#
loop_
_entity.id
_entity.type
_entity.pdbx_description
1 polymer ?
#
loop_
_entity_poly.entity_id
_entity_poly.type
_entity_poly.pdbx_seq_one_letter_code
_entity_poly.pdbx_strand_id
1 'polypeptide(L)'
;MKRLLFFALILSSFGCTTETRYTQQSPEIDIFKSIIGNYVAGEWNEYAAHYADGAVIFFNVTEDYPSSIQEIIAGQKLSIEPLSTYSFDRDEEELEMVMTDEGETWVNYWGLWKGTIAANNKTFEMTVHITSQFVDGKIVKAHGYWNIAPLQMELMQIQEAAATIAEEETLD
;
A
#
# COMPACT_ATOMS: atom_id res chain seq x y z
N MET A 1 26.11 8.35 54.55
CA MET A 1 24.82 9.00 54.22
C MET A 1 24.82 9.70 52.86
N LYS A 2 25.80 10.56 52.51
CA LYS A 2 25.90 11.18 51.16
C LYS A 2 25.98 10.17 49.99
N ARG A 3 26.66 9.03 50.18
CA ARG A 3 26.76 7.96 49.16
C ARG A 3 25.48 7.12 48.99
N LEU A 4 24.60 7.09 50.01
CA LEU A 4 23.30 6.42 49.93
C LEU A 4 22.25 7.29 49.24
N LEU A 5 22.33 8.62 49.37
CA LEU A 5 21.48 9.55 48.63
C LEU A 5 21.73 9.51 47.11
N PHE A 6 22.98 9.29 46.67
CA PHE A 6 23.31 9.18 45.24
C PHE A 6 22.77 7.90 44.60
N PHE A 7 22.67 6.80 45.35
CA PHE A 7 22.12 5.55 44.83
C PHE A 7 20.59 5.61 44.68
N ALA A 8 19.90 6.31 45.59
CA ALA A 8 18.45 6.50 45.50
C ALA A 8 18.02 7.41 44.33
N LEU A 9 18.87 8.36 43.93
CA LEU A 9 18.61 9.29 42.82
C LEU A 9 18.77 8.65 41.43
N ILE A 10 19.58 7.59 41.30
CA ILE A 10 19.78 6.87 40.03
C ILE A 10 18.65 5.86 39.77
N LEU A 11 18.03 5.34 40.84
CA LEU A 11 16.90 4.40 40.76
C LEU A 11 15.56 5.07 40.43
N SER A 12 15.48 6.41 40.45
CA SER A 12 14.25 7.15 40.15
C SER A 12 14.03 7.42 38.65
N SER A 13 15.00 7.08 37.79
CA SER A 13 14.96 7.36 36.34
C SER A 13 14.29 6.28 35.47
N PHE A 14 13.75 5.21 36.06
CA PHE A 14 12.97 4.19 35.31
C PHE A 14 11.46 4.50 35.27
N GLY A 15 11.06 5.73 35.57
CA GLY A 15 9.67 6.16 35.60
C GLY A 15 9.17 6.61 34.22
N CYS A 16 8.21 5.86 33.69
CA CYS A 16 7.37 6.12 32.51
C CYS A 16 7.95 5.67 31.15
N THR A 17 7.91 4.36 30.90
CA THR A 17 7.77 3.87 29.52
C THR A 17 6.31 4.06 29.12
N THR A 18 5.95 5.24 28.60
CA THR A 18 4.70 5.34 27.84
C THR A 18 4.87 4.46 26.61
N GLU A 19 3.95 3.52 26.37
CA GLU A 19 3.95 2.77 25.12
C GLU A 19 3.90 3.76 23.95
N THR A 20 4.83 3.61 23.01
CA THR A 20 4.89 4.45 21.81
C THR A 20 3.72 4.09 20.92
N ARG A 21 2.69 4.93 20.93
CA ARG A 21 1.45 4.72 20.17
C ARG A 21 1.49 5.26 18.75
N TYR A 22 2.53 6.01 18.42
CA TYR A 22 2.78 6.61 17.12
C TYR A 22 4.28 6.57 16.83
N THR A 23 4.68 6.08 15.66
CA THR A 23 6.06 6.13 15.20
C THR A 23 6.15 6.15 13.68
N GLN A 24 7.18 6.78 13.13
CA GLN A 24 7.54 6.68 11.72
C GLN A 24 8.66 5.64 11.47
N GLN A 25 9.03 4.91 12.53
CA GLN A 25 10.09 3.90 12.50
C GLN A 25 9.59 2.66 13.23
N SER A 26 9.35 1.57 12.49
CA SER A 26 9.03 0.26 13.03
C SER A 26 9.36 -0.86 12.03
N PRO A 27 9.54 -2.11 12.49
CA PRO A 27 9.67 -3.25 11.59
C PRO A 27 8.47 -3.41 10.62
N GLU A 28 7.26 -3.07 11.06
CA GLU A 28 6.05 -3.11 10.22
C GLU A 28 6.12 -2.09 9.07
N ILE A 29 6.68 -0.90 9.32
CA ILE A 29 6.94 0.10 8.27
C ILE A 29 7.95 -0.43 7.26
N ASP A 30 9.01 -1.10 7.71
CA ASP A 30 10.01 -1.68 6.81
C ASP A 30 9.42 -2.81 5.95
N ILE A 31 8.55 -3.63 6.53
CA ILE A 31 7.76 -4.63 5.80
C ILE A 31 6.88 -3.94 4.76
N PHE A 32 6.15 -2.88 5.14
CA PHE A 32 5.28 -2.16 4.21
C PHE A 32 6.07 -1.54 3.04
N LYS A 33 7.25 -0.96 3.30
CA LYS A 33 8.15 -0.48 2.24
C LYS A 33 8.57 -1.62 1.29
N SER A 34 8.84 -2.81 1.82
CA SER A 34 9.12 -4.00 1.00
C SER A 34 7.92 -4.42 0.15
N ILE A 35 6.69 -4.35 0.66
CA ILE A 35 5.47 -4.62 -0.11
C ILE A 35 5.39 -3.70 -1.34
N ILE A 36 5.60 -2.39 -1.15
CA ILE A 36 5.61 -1.43 -2.26
C ILE A 36 6.73 -1.74 -3.26
N GLY A 37 7.93 -2.07 -2.77
CA GLY A 37 9.05 -2.48 -3.61
C GLY A 37 8.75 -3.72 -4.45
N ASN A 38 8.17 -4.76 -3.82
CA ASN A 38 7.80 -6.01 -4.48
C ASN A 38 6.70 -5.79 -5.53
N TYR A 39 5.72 -4.93 -5.25
CA TYR A 39 4.70 -4.53 -6.23
C TYR A 39 5.32 -3.88 -7.47
N VAL A 40 6.19 -2.89 -7.28
CA VAL A 40 6.86 -2.18 -8.40
C VAL A 40 7.78 -3.11 -9.20
N ALA A 41 8.42 -4.08 -8.53
CA ALA A 41 9.29 -5.05 -9.17
C ALA A 41 8.54 -6.24 -9.81
N GLY A 42 7.24 -6.40 -9.53
CA GLY A 42 6.46 -7.56 -9.96
C GLY A 42 6.83 -8.87 -9.23
N GLU A 43 7.39 -8.77 -8.03
CA GLU A 43 7.78 -9.91 -7.18
C GLU A 43 6.56 -10.39 -6.39
N TRP A 44 5.61 -11.02 -7.09
CA TRP A 44 4.28 -11.33 -6.55
C TRP A 44 4.27 -12.35 -5.41
N ASN A 45 5.24 -13.27 -5.38
CA ASN A 45 5.33 -14.26 -4.31
C ASN A 45 5.81 -13.59 -3.01
N GLU A 46 6.78 -12.69 -3.13
CA GLU A 46 7.35 -11.89 -2.07
C GLU A 46 6.34 -10.85 -1.58
N TYR A 47 5.53 -10.28 -2.49
CA TYR A 47 4.38 -9.46 -2.14
C TYR A 47 3.36 -10.24 -1.30
N ALA A 48 2.94 -11.41 -1.78
CA ALA A 48 1.98 -12.26 -1.09
C ALA A 48 2.49 -12.75 0.28
N ALA A 49 3.80 -13.01 0.39
CA ALA A 49 4.41 -13.52 1.59
C ALA A 49 4.27 -12.59 2.80
N HIS A 50 4.01 -11.30 2.62
CA HIS A 50 3.81 -10.34 3.72
C HIS A 50 2.43 -10.41 4.38
N TYR A 51 1.48 -11.13 3.77
CA TYR A 51 0.12 -11.29 4.27
C TYR A 51 -0.02 -12.60 5.06
N ALA A 52 -0.88 -12.58 6.09
CA ALA A 52 -1.25 -13.77 6.83
C ALA A 52 -2.17 -14.68 6.00
N ASP A 53 -2.23 -15.96 6.33
CA ASP A 53 -3.23 -16.85 5.76
C ASP A 53 -4.63 -16.39 6.20
N GLY A 54 -5.57 -16.30 5.26
CA GLY A 54 -6.91 -15.76 5.50
C GLY A 54 -6.98 -14.23 5.69
N ALA A 55 -5.93 -13.47 5.34
CA ALA A 55 -5.99 -12.01 5.36
C ALA A 55 -7.13 -11.47 4.48
N VAL A 56 -7.83 -10.44 4.96
CA VAL A 56 -8.96 -9.80 4.25
C VAL A 56 -8.58 -8.40 3.78
N ILE A 57 -8.77 -8.12 2.49
CA ILE A 57 -8.31 -6.89 1.86
C ILE A 57 -9.48 -6.15 1.21
N PHE A 58 -9.58 -4.85 1.49
CA PHE A 58 -10.68 -3.97 1.09
C PHE A 58 -10.14 -2.79 0.27
N PHE A 59 -9.72 -3.06 -0.96
CA PHE A 59 -9.21 -2.05 -1.87
C PHE A 59 -10.36 -1.46 -2.70
N ASN A 60 -10.73 -0.20 -2.41
CA ASN A 60 -11.87 0.52 -2.99
C ASN A 60 -13.23 -0.21 -2.85
N VAL A 61 -13.41 -1.02 -1.81
CA VAL A 61 -14.64 -1.77 -1.51
C VAL A 61 -14.99 -1.67 -0.03
N THR A 62 -16.27 -1.89 0.31
CA THR A 62 -16.73 -1.98 1.70
C THR A 62 -16.39 -3.34 2.31
N GLU A 63 -16.49 -3.44 3.64
CA GLU A 63 -16.16 -4.67 4.37
C GLU A 63 -17.02 -5.90 4.00
N ASP A 64 -18.17 -5.68 3.35
CA ASP A 64 -19.04 -6.74 2.86
C ASP A 64 -18.44 -7.50 1.66
N TYR A 65 -17.37 -6.97 1.04
CA TYR A 65 -16.75 -7.51 -0.17
C TYR A 65 -15.23 -7.69 -0.01
N PRO A 66 -14.76 -8.53 0.94
CA PRO A 66 -13.34 -8.78 1.11
C PRO A 66 -12.75 -9.47 -0.11
N SER A 67 -11.50 -9.14 -0.43
CA SER A 67 -10.67 -9.88 -1.37
C SER A 67 -9.56 -10.63 -0.64
N SER A 68 -9.21 -11.80 -1.15
CA SER A 68 -7.97 -12.51 -0.82
C SER A 68 -6.76 -11.83 -1.45
N ILE A 69 -5.56 -12.13 -0.94
CA ILE A 69 -4.32 -11.61 -1.50
C ILE A 69 -4.11 -12.05 -2.97
N GLN A 70 -4.58 -13.25 -3.34
CA GLN A 70 -4.49 -13.74 -4.72
C GLN A 70 -5.41 -12.96 -5.66
N GLU A 71 -6.62 -12.61 -5.23
CA GLU A 71 -7.53 -11.74 -6.00
C GLU A 71 -6.96 -10.34 -6.17
N ILE A 72 -6.35 -9.77 -5.12
CA ILE A 72 -5.67 -8.48 -5.19
C ILE A 72 -4.52 -8.51 -6.21
N ILE A 73 -3.66 -9.52 -6.17
CA ILE A 73 -2.55 -9.68 -7.13
C ILE A 73 -3.09 -9.82 -8.56
N ALA A 74 -4.15 -10.59 -8.76
CA ALA A 74 -4.77 -10.74 -10.08
C ALA A 74 -5.31 -9.40 -10.60
N GLY A 75 -6.04 -8.66 -9.77
CA GLY A 75 -6.56 -7.33 -10.11
C GLY A 75 -5.45 -6.31 -10.39
N GLN A 76 -4.38 -6.31 -9.58
CA GLN A 76 -3.21 -5.46 -9.79
C GLN A 76 -2.53 -5.75 -11.12
N LYS A 77 -2.28 -7.02 -11.44
CA LYS A 77 -1.71 -7.44 -12.74
C LYS A 77 -2.54 -6.95 -13.92
N LEU A 78 -3.86 -7.10 -13.84
CA LEU A 78 -4.78 -6.60 -14.87
C LEU A 78 -4.72 -5.07 -14.99
N SER A 79 -4.62 -4.35 -13.88
CA SER A 79 -4.58 -2.89 -13.87
C SER A 79 -3.30 -2.30 -14.47
N ILE A 80 -2.17 -3.03 -14.39
CA ILE A 80 -0.88 -2.56 -14.90
C ILE A 80 -0.53 -3.09 -16.29
N GLU A 81 -1.27 -4.08 -16.81
CA GLU A 81 -1.07 -4.67 -18.13
C GLU A 81 -1.03 -3.64 -19.29
N PRO A 82 -1.89 -2.61 -19.35
CA PRO A 82 -1.84 -1.63 -20.43
C PRO A 82 -0.70 -0.61 -20.32
N LEU A 83 0.13 -0.70 -19.27
CA LEU A 83 1.16 0.29 -18.95
C LEU A 83 2.54 -0.14 -19.48
N SER A 84 3.29 0.82 -20.02
CA SER A 84 4.70 0.64 -20.37
C SER A 84 5.62 0.79 -19.16
N THR A 85 5.22 1.62 -18.19
CA THR A 85 5.94 1.84 -16.92
C THR A 85 4.95 2.11 -15.80
N TYR A 86 5.29 1.71 -14.58
CA TYR A 86 4.60 2.13 -13.37
C TYR A 86 5.57 2.18 -12.19
N SER A 87 5.30 3.06 -11.22
CA SER A 87 6.12 3.23 -10.03
C SER A 87 5.34 3.92 -8.91
N PHE A 88 5.97 4.02 -7.74
CA PHE A 88 5.60 4.97 -6.69
C PHE A 88 6.70 6.02 -6.56
N ASP A 89 6.30 7.27 -6.35
CA ASP A 89 7.24 8.31 -5.95
C ASP A 89 7.68 8.06 -4.50
N ARG A 90 8.97 7.75 -4.32
CA ARG A 90 9.55 7.40 -3.02
C ARG A 90 9.96 8.63 -2.22
N ASP A 91 10.04 9.79 -2.86
CA ASP A 91 10.35 11.05 -2.18
C ASP A 91 9.08 11.71 -1.60
N GLU A 92 7.90 11.30 -2.07
CA GLU A 92 6.58 11.79 -1.64
C GLU A 92 5.76 10.75 -0.85
N GLU A 93 6.41 9.72 -0.30
CA GLU A 93 5.73 8.73 0.54
C GLU A 93 5.79 9.09 2.03
N GLU A 94 4.67 8.87 2.72
CA GLU A 94 4.55 9.05 4.16
C GLU A 94 4.10 7.73 4.79
N LEU A 95 4.81 7.29 5.83
CA LEU A 95 4.47 6.11 6.61
C LEU A 95 4.45 6.42 8.09
N GLU A 96 3.41 5.93 8.75
CA GLU A 96 3.30 5.94 10.19
C GLU A 96 2.75 4.60 10.66
N MET A 97 3.17 4.20 11.85
CA MET A 97 2.60 3.10 12.60
C MET A 97 1.91 3.67 13.82
N VAL A 98 0.68 3.20 14.05
CA VAL A 98 -0.14 3.58 15.20
C VAL A 98 -0.59 2.35 15.98
N MET A 99 -0.75 2.53 17.29
CA MET A 99 -1.36 1.54 18.17
C MET A 99 -2.72 2.03 18.67
N THR A 100 -3.76 1.24 18.42
CA THR A 100 -5.13 1.55 18.86
C THR A 100 -5.31 1.34 20.36
N ASP A 101 -6.42 1.82 20.93
CA ASP A 101 -6.73 1.59 22.35
C ASP A 101 -6.95 0.11 22.69
N GLU A 102 -7.23 -0.69 21.68
CA GLU A 102 -7.40 -2.15 21.77
C GLU A 102 -6.08 -2.90 21.59
N GLY A 103 -4.96 -2.18 21.41
CA GLY A 103 -3.63 -2.76 21.24
C GLY A 103 -3.34 -3.27 19.82
N GLU A 104 -4.13 -2.87 18.83
CA GLU A 104 -3.89 -3.24 17.44
C GLU A 104 -2.81 -2.36 16.82
N THR A 105 -1.88 -2.98 16.09
CA THR A 105 -0.84 -2.29 15.32
C THR A 105 -1.31 -2.05 13.90
N TRP A 106 -1.31 -0.80 13.46
CA TRP A 106 -1.68 -0.40 12.11
C TRP A 106 -0.58 0.43 11.45
N VAL A 107 -0.28 0.15 10.19
CA VAL A 107 0.58 1.00 9.36
C VAL A 107 -0.28 1.73 8.35
N ASN A 108 -0.18 3.05 8.35
CA ASN A 108 -0.77 3.91 7.33
C ASN A 108 0.31 4.33 6.33
N TYR A 109 -0.03 4.25 5.05
CA TYR A 109 0.77 4.65 3.92
C TYR A 109 0.02 5.68 3.09
N TRP A 110 0.69 6.77 2.74
CA TRP A 110 0.28 7.68 1.68
C TRP A 110 1.40 7.75 0.66
N GLY A 111 1.06 7.59 -0.62
CA GLY A 111 2.05 7.70 -1.69
C GLY A 111 1.44 8.18 -3.00
N LEU A 112 2.32 8.58 -3.91
CA LEU A 112 1.96 8.98 -5.26
C LEU A 112 2.33 7.87 -6.25
N TRP A 113 1.33 7.16 -6.74
CA TRP A 113 1.51 6.18 -7.81
C TRP A 113 1.56 6.87 -9.17
N LYS A 114 2.44 6.41 -10.06
CA LYS A 114 2.60 6.91 -11.43
C LYS A 114 2.56 5.76 -12.42
N GLY A 115 1.88 5.95 -13.56
CA GLY A 115 1.81 4.95 -14.62
C GLY A 115 1.71 5.58 -16.00
N THR A 116 2.42 5.00 -16.98
CA THR A 116 2.43 5.48 -18.37
C THR A 116 1.76 4.45 -19.26
N ILE A 117 0.72 4.85 -20.00
CA ILE A 117 0.00 3.97 -20.91
C ILE A 117 0.87 3.67 -22.13
N ALA A 118 1.02 2.39 -22.48
CA ALA A 118 1.87 1.97 -23.60
C ALA A 118 1.37 2.48 -24.96
N ALA A 119 0.04 2.54 -25.15
CA ALA A 119 -0.59 2.88 -26.41
C ALA A 119 -0.40 4.35 -26.84
N ASN A 120 -0.29 5.29 -25.89
CA ASN A 120 -0.24 6.72 -26.20
C ASN A 120 0.80 7.53 -25.40
N ASN A 121 1.60 6.87 -24.55
CA ASN A 121 2.62 7.48 -23.70
C ASN A 121 2.10 8.53 -22.71
N LYS A 122 0.80 8.55 -22.42
CA LYS A 122 0.24 9.46 -21.41
C LYS A 122 0.52 8.90 -20.01
N THR A 123 1.12 9.75 -19.17
CA THR A 123 1.37 9.44 -17.75
C THR A 123 0.22 9.91 -16.88
N PHE A 124 -0.18 9.06 -15.94
CA PHE A 124 -1.18 9.32 -14.92
C PHE A 124 -0.55 9.25 -13.55
N GLU A 125 -1.03 10.10 -12.66
CA GLU A 125 -0.66 10.11 -11.26
C GLU A 125 -1.90 9.90 -10.40
N MET A 126 -1.72 9.18 -9.29
CA MET A 126 -2.80 8.82 -8.39
C MET A 126 -2.30 8.79 -6.97
N THR A 127 -2.96 9.52 -6.08
CA THR A 127 -2.72 9.40 -4.65
C THR A 127 -3.31 8.09 -4.15
N VAL A 128 -2.52 7.37 -3.35
CA VAL A 128 -2.89 6.08 -2.76
C VAL A 128 -2.79 6.21 -1.26
N HIS A 129 -3.87 5.87 -0.57
CA HIS A 129 -3.84 5.63 0.87
C HIS A 129 -4.09 4.16 1.14
N ILE A 130 -3.24 3.55 1.96
CA ILE A 130 -3.44 2.18 2.45
C ILE A 130 -3.26 2.19 3.97
N THR A 131 -4.13 1.50 4.68
CA THR A 131 -3.97 1.20 6.10
C THR A 131 -4.00 -0.30 6.31
N SER A 132 -3.02 -0.84 7.03
CA SER A 132 -2.82 -2.28 7.19
C SER A 132 -2.59 -2.67 8.63
N GLN A 133 -3.40 -3.61 9.12
CA GLN A 133 -3.28 -4.17 10.45
C GLN A 133 -2.23 -5.28 10.46
N PHE A 134 -1.29 -5.19 11.39
CA PHE A 134 -0.24 -6.17 11.60
C PHE A 134 -0.49 -7.02 12.85
N VAL A 135 -0.33 -8.34 12.69
CA VAL A 135 -0.28 -9.32 13.78
C VAL A 135 0.90 -10.24 13.50
N ASP A 136 1.81 -10.40 14.47
CA ASP A 136 3.01 -11.23 14.36
C ASP A 136 3.85 -10.97 13.09
N GLY A 137 3.96 -9.70 12.69
CA GLY A 137 4.71 -9.27 11.51
C GLY A 137 4.05 -9.61 10.16
N LYS A 138 2.76 -9.96 10.14
CA LYS A 138 1.97 -10.20 8.93
C LYS A 138 0.76 -9.29 8.86
N ILE A 139 0.37 -8.92 7.64
CA ILE A 139 -0.88 -8.18 7.41
C ILE A 139 -2.06 -9.16 7.50
N VAL A 140 -2.97 -8.91 8.43
CA VAL A 140 -4.22 -9.67 8.59
C VAL A 140 -5.43 -8.96 7.97
N LYS A 141 -5.36 -7.64 7.84
CA LYS A 141 -6.41 -6.79 7.30
C LYS A 141 -5.80 -5.57 6.62
N ALA A 142 -6.33 -5.18 5.46
CA ALA A 142 -5.91 -3.94 4.80
C ALA A 142 -7.09 -3.21 4.14
N HIS A 143 -7.09 -1.89 4.22
CA HIS A 143 -7.99 -1.02 3.46
C HIS A 143 -7.17 -0.14 2.53
N GLY A 144 -7.67 0.11 1.33
CA GLY A 144 -6.99 0.90 0.32
C GLY A 144 -7.94 1.81 -0.42
N TYR A 145 -7.53 3.05 -0.67
CA TYR A 145 -8.34 4.08 -1.29
C TYR A 145 -7.54 4.87 -2.31
N TRP A 146 -8.08 4.96 -3.54
CA TRP A 146 -7.49 5.75 -4.62
C TRP A 146 -8.50 5.95 -5.77
N ASN A 147 -8.25 6.94 -6.64
CA ASN A 147 -9.14 7.25 -7.76
C ASN A 147 -8.55 6.77 -9.11
N ILE A 148 -9.05 5.65 -9.62
CA ILE A 148 -8.65 5.11 -10.94
C ILE A 148 -9.45 5.68 -12.12
N ALA A 149 -10.50 6.47 -11.89
CA ALA A 149 -11.42 6.89 -12.94
C ALA A 149 -10.71 7.62 -14.10
N PRO A 150 -9.73 8.52 -13.88
CA PRO A 150 -9.01 9.18 -14.98
C PRO A 150 -8.28 8.21 -15.90
N LEU A 151 -7.60 7.20 -15.32
CA LEU A 151 -6.90 6.16 -16.08
C LEU A 151 -7.90 5.30 -16.86
N GLN A 152 -9.00 4.88 -16.23
CA GLN A 152 -10.02 4.06 -16.89
C GLN A 152 -10.71 4.79 -18.06
N MET A 153 -11.01 6.08 -17.90
CA MET A 153 -11.59 6.88 -18.99
C MET A 153 -10.65 6.97 -20.19
N GLU A 154 -9.35 7.12 -19.96
CA GLU A 154 -8.36 7.13 -21.05
C GLU A 154 -8.28 5.79 -21.77
N LEU A 155 -8.24 4.68 -21.00
CA LEU A 155 -8.22 3.33 -21.58
C LEU A 155 -9.48 3.03 -22.41
N MET A 156 -10.65 3.50 -21.96
CA MET A 156 -11.89 3.42 -22.75
C MET A 156 -11.78 4.21 -24.07
N GLN A 157 -11.27 5.44 -24.05
CA GLN A 157 -11.09 6.24 -25.26
C GLN A 157 -10.15 5.57 -26.27
N ILE A 158 -9.07 4.96 -25.78
CA ILE A 158 -8.14 4.19 -26.61
C ILE A 158 -8.85 2.98 -27.23
N GLN A 159 -9.65 2.26 -26.46
CA GLN A 159 -10.39 1.10 -26.93
C GLN A 159 -11.45 1.47 -27.98
N GLU A 160 -12.19 2.56 -27.78
CA GLU A 160 -13.18 3.08 -28.73
C GLU A 160 -12.54 3.51 -30.05
N ALA A 161 -11.39 4.20 -29.98
CA ALA A 161 -10.64 4.60 -31.17
C ALA A 161 -10.12 3.37 -31.95
N ALA A 162 -9.59 2.35 -31.26
CA ALA A 162 -9.13 1.12 -31.88
C ALA A 162 -10.27 0.34 -32.55
N ALA A 163 -11.45 0.29 -31.92
CA ALA A 163 -12.64 -0.37 -32.49
C ALA A 163 -13.13 0.34 -33.77
N THR A 164 -13.11 1.67 -33.78
CA THR A 164 -13.52 2.46 -34.95
C THR A 164 -12.61 2.20 -36.15
N ILE A 165 -11.29 2.19 -35.93
CA ILE A 165 -10.30 1.90 -36.99
C ILE A 165 -10.49 0.47 -37.53
N ALA A 166 -10.69 -0.51 -36.65
CA ALA A 166 -10.90 -1.89 -37.05
C ALA A 166 -12.18 -2.06 -37.89
N GLU A 167 -13.25 -1.32 -37.59
CA GLU A 167 -14.49 -1.34 -38.38
C GLU A 167 -14.27 -0.73 -39.78
N GLU A 168 -13.57 0.41 -39.87
CA GLU A 168 -13.20 1.04 -41.15
C GLU A 168 -12.35 0.11 -42.03
N GLU A 169 -11.35 -0.57 -41.46
CA GLU A 169 -10.49 -1.54 -42.17
C GLU A 169 -11.24 -2.79 -42.67
N THR A 170 -12.42 -3.11 -42.11
CA THR A 170 -13.25 -4.25 -42.57
C THR A 170 -14.26 -3.90 -43.65
N LEU A 171 -14.45 -2.60 -43.92
CA LEU A 171 -15.39 -2.08 -44.92
C LEU A 171 -14.70 -1.74 -46.27
N ASP A 172 -13.36 -1.67 -46.29
CA ASP A 172 -12.51 -1.53 -47.48
C ASP A 172 -12.01 -2.90 -48.02
#